data_AF-A0A100WEZ9-F1
#
_entry.id   AF-A0A100WEZ9-F1
#
_cell.length_a   1.000
_cell.length_b   1.000
_cell.length_c   1.000
_cell.angle_alpha   90.00
_cell.angle_beta   90.00
_cell.angle_gamma   90.00
#
_symmetry.space_group_name_H-M   'P 1'
#
loop_
_entity.id
_entity.type
_entity.pdbx_description
1 polymer ?
#
loop_
_entity_poly.entity_id
_entity_poly.type
_entity_poly.pdbx_seq_one_letter_code
_entity_poly.pdbx_strand_id
1 'polypeptide(L)'
;MRGVVGRAGSASAFELRRWPPSEAAGRFVEHFWSVRWDRRREGPFDSTVITFPALHLTREWGEDGGRHGFPLPTTLVHGVVPKVFRTTIRERGTVVGARFLPGGFTARFGRDAAQLTGLVRPVDDELFGAAIEFDDDIEAVRTRLDVAIGAFAGPPDPVYGRLTALVTRMQADPGLHKVSQVMALSPWSERTTQRIFGHYVGVPVKWVLCRYRLQQAALEIESTPGVDFADLATRLGWYDQAHFGNDFRAMLGCTPGEYATTHGPGALPLRQ
;
A
#
# COMPACT_ATOMS: atom_id res chain seq x y z
N MET A 1 3.03 -1.41 -13.20
CA MET A 1 1.98 -1.04 -12.22
C MET A 1 2.52 0.11 -11.36
N ARG A 2 1.87 1.29 -11.39
CA ARG A 2 2.36 2.55 -10.79
C ARG A 2 2.12 2.56 -9.27
N GLY A 3 2.85 1.71 -8.56
CA GLY A 3 2.96 1.74 -7.10
C GLY A 3 4.20 2.53 -6.70
N VAL A 4 4.04 3.84 -6.46
CA VAL A 4 5.12 4.74 -6.02
C VAL A 4 5.44 4.48 -4.55
N VAL A 5 6.31 3.49 -4.32
CA VAL A 5 7.15 3.40 -3.13
C VAL A 5 8.53 3.90 -3.56
N GLY A 6 8.94 5.04 -3.00
CA GLY A 6 10.20 5.73 -3.25
C GLY A 6 10.19 6.59 -4.52
N ARG A 7 10.02 7.92 -4.38
CA ARG A 7 10.47 8.87 -5.42
C ARG A 7 11.11 10.13 -4.84
N ALA A 8 12.19 10.49 -5.54
CA ALA A 8 13.06 11.68 -5.54
C ALA A 8 13.80 12.13 -4.27
N GLY A 9 13.34 11.83 -3.05
CA GLY A 9 14.06 12.23 -1.82
C GLY A 9 14.82 11.11 -1.09
N SER A 10 14.52 9.85 -1.39
CA SER A 10 14.89 8.70 -0.53
C SER A 10 15.86 7.69 -1.15
N ALA A 11 16.29 7.89 -2.40
CA ALA A 11 17.11 6.89 -3.12
C ALA A 11 18.47 6.64 -2.45
N SER A 12 18.96 7.57 -1.62
CA SER A 12 20.19 7.41 -0.83
C SER A 12 19.97 6.83 0.57
N ALA A 13 18.74 6.82 1.10
CA ALA A 13 18.47 6.45 2.48
C ALA A 13 18.29 4.93 2.68
N PHE A 14 17.85 4.23 1.64
CA PHE A 14 17.63 2.78 1.65
C PHE A 14 17.65 2.17 0.25
N GLU A 15 17.94 0.88 0.16
CA GLU A 15 17.82 0.07 -1.05
C GLU A 15 16.46 -0.61 -1.10
N LEU A 16 15.69 -0.36 -2.17
CA LEU A 16 14.39 -0.99 -2.43
C LEU A 16 14.51 -1.98 -3.60
N ARG A 17 14.11 -3.24 -3.36
CA ARG A 17 13.98 -4.27 -4.42
C ARG A 17 12.55 -4.80 -4.45
N ARG A 18 12.09 -5.25 -5.62
CA ARG A 18 10.77 -5.84 -5.83
C ARG A 18 10.87 -7.05 -6.74
N TRP A 19 10.01 -8.03 -6.51
CA TRP A 19 9.93 -9.27 -7.28
C TRP A 19 8.48 -9.66 -7.55
N PRO A 20 8.18 -10.24 -8.73
CA PRO A 20 6.88 -10.85 -8.96
C PRO A 20 6.69 -12.06 -8.03
N PRO A 21 5.43 -12.39 -7.68
CA PRO A 21 5.14 -13.63 -6.97
C PRO A 21 5.14 -14.84 -7.91
N SER A 22 5.19 -16.05 -7.35
CA SER A 22 4.81 -17.27 -8.07
C SER A 22 3.35 -17.21 -8.55
N GLU A 23 2.95 -18.08 -9.47
CA GLU A 23 1.55 -18.18 -9.91
C GLU A 23 0.60 -18.47 -8.74
N ALA A 24 1.01 -19.35 -7.83
CA ALA A 24 0.20 -19.74 -6.67
C ALA A 24 -0.03 -18.55 -5.71
N ALA A 25 1.04 -17.83 -5.34
CA ALA A 25 0.92 -16.66 -4.47
C ALA A 25 0.32 -15.45 -5.19
N GLY A 26 0.55 -15.32 -6.50
CA GLY A 26 0.08 -14.22 -7.35
C GLY A 26 -1.45 -14.11 -7.44
N ARG A 27 -2.17 -15.16 -7.03
CA ARG A 27 -3.63 -15.09 -6.79
C ARG A 27 -4.00 -14.05 -5.73
N PHE A 28 -3.13 -13.81 -4.76
CA PHE A 28 -3.39 -12.97 -3.58
C PHE A 28 -2.40 -11.80 -3.44
N VAL A 29 -1.18 -11.97 -3.94
CA VAL A 29 -0.06 -11.04 -3.76
C VAL A 29 0.18 -10.26 -5.05
N GLU A 30 0.35 -8.95 -4.93
CA GLU A 30 0.71 -8.08 -6.05
C GLU A 30 2.20 -8.23 -6.40
N HIS A 31 3.05 -8.15 -5.37
CA HIS A 31 4.50 -8.36 -5.48
C HIS A 31 5.12 -8.56 -4.09
N PHE A 32 6.33 -9.13 -4.09
CA PHE A 32 7.23 -9.10 -2.95
C PHE A 32 8.16 -7.90 -3.05
N TRP A 33 8.61 -7.39 -1.91
CA TRP A 33 9.52 -6.27 -1.83
C TRP A 33 10.47 -6.41 -0.63
N SER A 34 11.61 -5.74 -0.71
CA SER A 34 12.51 -5.57 0.42
C SER A 34 13.01 -4.15 0.52
N VAL A 35 13.17 -3.65 1.74
CA VAL A 35 13.88 -2.41 2.03
C VAL A 35 15.03 -2.72 2.97
N ARG A 36 16.24 -2.30 2.61
CA ARG A 36 17.46 -2.43 3.43
C ARG A 36 18.13 -1.09 3.61
N TRP A 37 18.65 -0.82 4.81
CA TRP A 37 19.36 0.42 5.10
C TRP A 37 20.50 0.20 6.11
N ASP A 38 21.42 1.16 6.13
CA ASP A 38 22.43 1.35 7.17
C ASP A 38 22.49 2.87 7.43
N ARG A 39 22.10 3.29 8.63
CA ARG A 39 21.98 4.69 9.05
C ARG A 39 22.91 5.03 10.21
N ARG A 40 23.86 4.15 10.52
CA ARG A 40 24.77 4.30 11.67
C ARG A 40 25.69 5.53 11.55
N ARG A 41 25.93 6.02 10.33
CA ARG A 41 26.78 7.20 10.09
C ARG A 41 25.97 8.46 9.80
N GLU A 42 24.84 8.31 9.13
CA GLU A 42 24.02 9.41 8.61
C GLU A 42 22.88 9.81 9.57
N GLY A 43 22.65 9.02 10.62
CA GLY A 43 21.59 9.24 11.60
C GLY A 43 20.18 8.86 11.10
N PRO A 44 19.18 8.97 11.98
CA PRO A 44 17.79 8.61 11.69
C PRO A 44 17.24 9.28 10.44
N PHE A 45 16.39 8.56 9.69
CA PHE A 45 15.73 9.09 8.50
C PHE A 45 14.21 8.86 8.59
N ASP A 46 13.44 9.94 8.48
CA ASP A 46 11.98 9.87 8.46
C ASP A 46 11.49 9.52 7.05
N SER A 47 10.90 8.34 6.92
CA SER A 47 10.31 7.83 5.71
C SER A 47 8.79 8.00 5.74
N THR A 48 8.25 8.57 4.66
CA THR A 48 6.81 8.66 4.43
C THR A 48 6.42 7.73 3.29
N VAL A 49 5.48 6.82 3.55
CA VAL A 49 5.00 5.86 2.55
C VAL A 49 3.60 6.24 2.08
N ILE A 50 3.45 6.41 0.77
CA ILE A 50 2.15 6.58 0.12
C ILE A 50 1.43 5.23 0.20
N THR A 51 0.36 5.20 0.97
CA THR A 51 -0.44 4.01 1.23
C THR A 51 -1.29 3.61 0.02
N PHE A 52 -1.65 2.34 -0.05
CA PHE A 52 -2.59 1.80 -1.02
C PHE A 52 -3.63 0.98 -0.25
N PRO A 53 -4.77 0.61 -0.86
CA PRO A 53 -5.73 -0.34 -0.26
C PRO A 53 -5.15 -1.76 -0.23
N ALA A 54 -3.98 -1.92 0.40
CA ALA A 54 -3.22 -3.15 0.45
C ALA A 54 -2.80 -3.41 1.89
N LEU A 55 -2.96 -4.67 2.31
CA LEU A 55 -2.33 -5.19 3.51
C LEU A 55 -0.92 -5.66 3.14
N HIS A 56 -0.03 -5.60 4.11
CA HIS A 56 1.32 -6.11 3.98
C HIS A 56 1.59 -7.15 5.06
N LEU A 57 2.29 -8.22 4.69
CA LEU A 57 2.89 -9.14 5.62
C LEU A 57 4.40 -8.94 5.54
N THR A 58 5.06 -8.63 6.64
CA THR A 58 6.49 -8.31 6.67
C THR A 58 7.22 -9.18 7.67
N ARG A 59 8.48 -9.50 7.35
CA ARG A 59 9.50 -9.96 8.29
C ARG A 59 10.54 -8.85 8.40
N GLU A 60 10.87 -8.48 9.62
CA GLU A 60 11.67 -7.31 9.93
C GLU A 60 12.78 -7.69 10.92
N TRP A 61 14.01 -7.31 10.60
CA TRP A 61 15.18 -7.55 11.44
C TRP A 61 16.20 -6.43 11.33
N GLY A 62 17.17 -6.38 12.25
CA GLY A 62 18.20 -5.36 12.29
C GLY A 62 18.75 -5.10 13.67
N GLU A 63 19.50 -4.02 13.78
CA GLU A 63 20.18 -3.57 15.00
C GLU A 63 19.31 -2.58 15.82
N ASP A 64 18.08 -2.28 15.36
CA ASP A 64 17.12 -1.49 16.13
C ASP A 64 16.60 -2.31 17.33
N GLY A 65 16.36 -1.65 18.48
CA GLY A 65 15.75 -2.31 19.65
C GLY A 65 14.30 -2.78 19.43
N GLY A 66 13.64 -2.31 18.37
CA GLY A 66 12.28 -2.70 17.99
C GLY A 66 11.70 -1.82 16.89
N ARG A 67 10.66 -2.30 16.20
CA ARG A 67 9.89 -1.54 15.20
C ARG A 67 8.39 -1.71 15.46
N HIS A 68 7.63 -0.63 15.26
CA HIS A 68 6.18 -0.61 15.49
C HIS A 68 5.75 -1.03 16.92
N GLY A 69 6.65 -0.87 17.90
CA GLY A 69 6.41 -1.29 19.29
C GLY A 69 6.72 -2.77 19.56
N PHE A 70 7.30 -3.50 18.61
CA PHE A 70 7.67 -4.91 18.75
C PHE A 70 9.19 -5.11 18.68
N PRO A 71 9.77 -6.02 19.48
CA PRO A 71 11.21 -6.32 19.42
C PRO A 71 11.58 -6.98 18.09
N LEU A 72 12.84 -6.84 17.67
CA LEU A 72 13.37 -7.51 16.48
C LEU A 72 14.10 -8.82 16.82
N PRO A 73 14.10 -9.82 15.92
CA PRO A 73 13.35 -9.83 14.66
C PRO A 73 11.86 -10.15 14.87
N THR A 74 11.00 -9.64 14.00
CA THR A 74 9.53 -9.82 14.11
C THR A 74 8.87 -10.03 12.77
N THR A 75 7.72 -10.70 12.78
CA THR A 75 6.86 -10.88 11.60
C THR A 75 5.53 -10.20 11.87
N LEU A 76 5.15 -9.25 11.03
CA LEU A 76 4.01 -8.35 11.26
C LEU A 76 3.02 -8.38 10.09
N VAL A 77 1.74 -8.30 10.43
CA VAL A 77 0.68 -7.91 9.51
C VAL A 77 0.43 -6.42 9.68
N HIS A 78 0.61 -5.68 8.61
CA HIS A 78 0.26 -4.27 8.49
C HIS A 78 -1.07 -4.17 7.76
N GLY A 79 -2.11 -3.69 8.45
CA GLY A 79 -3.39 -3.42 7.83
C GLY A 79 -3.35 -2.23 6.87
N VAL A 80 -4.45 -1.99 6.17
CA VAL A 80 -4.56 -0.80 5.30
C VAL A 80 -4.37 0.45 6.15
N VAL A 81 -3.42 1.31 5.76
CA VAL A 81 -3.17 2.56 6.47
C VAL A 81 -4.04 3.66 5.86
N PRO A 82 -5.04 4.17 6.58
CA PRO A 82 -6.07 5.05 6.02
C PRO A 82 -5.58 6.48 5.79
N LYS A 83 -4.43 6.86 6.34
CA LYS A 83 -3.77 8.18 6.21
C LYS A 83 -2.30 8.00 5.86
N VAL A 84 -1.54 9.08 5.77
CA VAL A 84 -0.09 9.01 5.57
C VAL A 84 0.59 8.13 6.61
N PHE A 85 1.39 7.15 6.16
CA PHE A 85 2.21 6.33 7.04
C PHE A 85 3.58 6.98 7.18
N ARG A 86 4.00 7.22 8.43
CA ARG A 86 5.34 7.73 8.76
C ARG A 86 6.06 6.71 9.61
N THR A 87 7.31 6.43 9.25
CA THR A 87 8.19 5.58 10.03
C THR A 87 9.59 6.18 10.01
N THR A 88 10.34 6.03 11.10
CA THR A 88 11.73 6.47 11.16
C THR A 88 12.62 5.24 11.11
N ILE A 89 13.50 5.17 10.11
CA ILE A 89 14.53 4.14 10.02
C ILE A 89 15.78 4.61 10.75
N ARG A 90 16.38 3.71 11.55
CA ARG A 90 17.60 3.93 12.34
C ARG A 90 18.52 2.72 12.18
N GLU A 91 19.77 2.87 12.62
CA GLU A 91 20.77 1.80 12.64
C GLU A 91 20.83 1.01 11.32
N ARG A 92 21.18 -0.28 11.38
CA ARG A 92 21.02 -1.22 10.26
C ARG A 92 19.67 -1.90 10.36
N GLY A 93 18.99 -2.01 9.22
CA GLY A 93 17.73 -2.74 9.16
C GLY A 93 17.41 -3.34 7.80
N THR A 94 16.60 -4.39 7.85
CA THR A 94 16.00 -5.02 6.67
C THR A 94 14.53 -5.32 6.95
N VAL A 95 13.69 -5.08 5.95
CA VAL A 95 12.29 -5.47 5.89
C VAL A 95 12.09 -6.23 4.59
N VAL A 96 11.48 -7.39 4.67
CA VAL A 96 10.99 -8.13 3.49
C VAL A 96 9.51 -8.32 3.66
N GLY A 97 8.73 -8.06 2.61
CA GLY A 97 7.29 -8.16 2.70
C GLY A 97 6.60 -8.64 1.44
N ALA A 98 5.45 -9.26 1.67
CA ALA A 98 4.44 -9.51 0.65
C ALA A 98 3.45 -8.35 0.69
N ARG A 99 3.16 -7.76 -0.47
CA ARG A 99 2.08 -6.81 -0.62
C ARG A 99 0.89 -7.49 -1.27
N PHE A 100 -0.24 -7.53 -0.58
CA PHE A 100 -1.45 -8.18 -1.09
C PHE A 100 -2.17 -7.30 -2.11
N LEU A 101 -2.81 -7.96 -3.08
CA LEU A 101 -3.87 -7.35 -3.88
C LEU A 101 -5.02 -6.93 -2.95
N PRO A 102 -5.81 -5.90 -3.28
CA PRO A 102 -6.99 -5.53 -2.50
C PRO A 102 -7.94 -6.73 -2.35
N GLY A 103 -8.20 -7.15 -1.11
CA GLY A 103 -8.97 -8.37 -0.82
C GLY A 103 -8.17 -9.66 -0.72
N GLY A 104 -6.92 -9.69 -1.20
CA GLY A 104 -6.10 -10.89 -1.30
C GLY A 104 -5.76 -11.50 0.06
N PHE A 105 -5.52 -10.68 1.09
CA PHE A 105 -5.23 -11.16 2.44
C PHE A 105 -6.44 -11.90 3.04
N THR A 106 -7.63 -11.29 2.99
CA THR A 106 -8.87 -11.91 3.47
C THR A 106 -9.21 -13.16 2.66
N ALA A 107 -9.08 -13.13 1.32
CA ALA A 107 -9.32 -14.30 0.49
C ALA A 107 -8.34 -15.46 0.80
N ARG A 108 -7.10 -15.14 1.17
CA ARG A 108 -6.08 -16.14 1.53
C ARG A 108 -6.25 -16.71 2.94
N PHE A 109 -6.55 -15.86 3.92
CA PHE A 109 -6.47 -16.21 5.34
C PHE A 109 -7.83 -16.23 6.05
N GLY A 110 -8.91 -15.84 5.38
CA GLY A 110 -10.26 -15.77 5.95
C GLY A 110 -10.45 -14.70 7.03
N ARG A 111 -9.47 -13.80 7.21
CA ARG A 111 -9.48 -12.77 8.26
C ARG A 111 -10.06 -11.46 7.76
N ASP A 112 -10.92 -10.85 8.56
CA ASP A 112 -11.54 -9.57 8.26
C ASP A 112 -10.50 -8.44 8.21
N ALA A 113 -10.31 -7.85 7.02
CA ALA A 113 -9.35 -6.77 6.84
C ALA A 113 -9.73 -5.50 7.63
N ALA A 114 -11.02 -5.26 7.90
CA ALA A 114 -11.47 -4.10 8.67
C ALA A 114 -10.93 -4.11 10.10
N GLN A 115 -10.73 -5.30 10.67
CA GLN A 115 -10.17 -5.45 12.02
C GLN A 115 -8.67 -5.13 12.07
N LEU A 116 -8.00 -5.05 10.92
CA LEU A 116 -6.58 -4.76 10.80
C LEU A 116 -6.31 -3.34 10.33
N THR A 117 -7.27 -2.67 9.70
CA THR A 117 -7.13 -1.29 9.18
C THR A 117 -6.57 -0.34 10.24
N GLY A 118 -5.46 0.32 9.91
CA GLY A 118 -4.76 1.26 10.79
C GLY A 118 -3.93 0.60 11.91
N LEU A 119 -3.85 -0.72 11.95
CA LEU A 119 -3.11 -1.48 12.96
C LEU A 119 -1.93 -2.23 12.36
N VAL A 120 -0.92 -2.44 13.21
CA VAL A 120 0.19 -3.36 12.97
C VAL A 120 0.13 -4.43 14.06
N ARG A 121 0.12 -5.70 13.67
CA ARG A 121 -0.04 -6.84 14.58
C ARG A 121 1.04 -7.89 14.32
N PRO A 122 1.61 -8.54 15.35
CA PRO A 122 2.40 -9.74 15.14
C PRO A 122 1.59 -10.82 14.45
N VAL A 123 2.23 -11.59 13.59
CA VAL A 123 1.65 -12.82 13.06
C VAL A 123 1.52 -13.82 14.20
N ASP A 124 0.34 -14.44 14.31
CA ASP A 124 0.11 -15.58 15.20
C ASP A 124 0.30 -16.90 14.43
N ASP A 125 0.46 -17.98 15.18
CA ASP A 125 0.69 -19.32 14.62
C ASP A 125 -0.51 -19.83 13.79
N GLU A 126 -1.70 -19.31 14.05
CA GLU A 126 -2.93 -19.68 13.34
C GLU A 126 -2.98 -19.14 11.91
N LEU A 127 -2.30 -18.01 11.62
CA LEU A 127 -2.37 -17.38 10.30
C LEU A 127 -1.94 -18.33 9.17
N PHE A 128 -0.87 -19.09 9.41
CA PHE A 128 -0.36 -20.08 8.47
C PHE A 128 -0.73 -21.52 8.82
N GLY A 129 -1.37 -21.73 9.98
CA GLY A 129 -1.70 -23.06 10.51
C GLY A 129 -0.49 -23.80 11.12
N ALA A 130 0.69 -23.19 11.12
CA ALA A 130 1.91 -23.66 11.77
C ALA A 130 2.89 -22.49 11.93
N ALA A 131 3.80 -22.61 12.90
CA ALA A 131 4.91 -21.67 13.05
C ALA A 131 5.79 -21.70 11.78
N ILE A 132 6.04 -20.51 11.21
CA ILE A 132 6.98 -20.35 10.10
C ILE A 132 8.24 -19.71 10.63
N GLU A 133 9.34 -20.46 10.55
CA GLU A 133 10.66 -19.93 10.82
C GLU A 133 11.19 -19.20 9.59
N PHE A 134 11.71 -18.00 9.85
CA PHE A 134 12.33 -17.15 8.86
C PHE A 134 13.79 -16.95 9.26
N ASP A 135 14.69 -17.35 8.37
CA ASP A 135 16.08 -16.89 8.43
C ASP A 135 16.13 -15.40 8.12
N ASP A 136 17.09 -14.67 8.67
CA ASP A 136 17.25 -13.23 8.45
C ASP A 136 18.00 -12.93 7.13
N ASP A 137 17.57 -13.60 6.06
CA ASP A 137 18.04 -13.45 4.68
C ASP A 137 16.90 -13.06 3.73
N ILE A 138 17.18 -12.15 2.80
CA ILE A 138 16.14 -11.56 1.93
C ILE A 138 15.52 -12.61 1.00
N GLU A 139 16.34 -13.46 0.39
CA GLU A 139 15.88 -14.43 -0.59
C GLU A 139 15.17 -15.60 0.07
N ALA A 140 15.69 -16.07 1.21
CA ALA A 140 15.06 -17.11 2.02
C ALA A 140 13.67 -16.67 2.51
N VAL A 141 13.55 -15.47 3.09
CA VAL A 141 12.27 -14.94 3.56
C VAL A 141 11.28 -14.78 2.42
N ARG A 142 11.69 -14.15 1.31
CA ARG A 142 10.83 -13.96 0.13
C ARG A 142 10.29 -15.30 -0.35
N THR A 143 11.16 -16.29 -0.52
CA THR A 143 10.78 -17.62 -1.01
C THR A 143 9.84 -18.32 -0.03
N ARG A 144 10.11 -18.22 1.27
CA ARG A 144 9.24 -18.80 2.31
C ARG A 144 7.86 -18.15 2.34
N LEU A 145 7.78 -16.82 2.26
CA LEU A 145 6.50 -16.10 2.18
C LEU A 145 5.72 -16.50 0.93
N ASP A 146 6.39 -16.59 -0.23
CA ASP A 146 5.79 -17.02 -1.49
C ASP A 146 5.17 -18.42 -1.36
N VAL A 147 5.95 -19.40 -0.90
CA VAL A 147 5.47 -20.77 -0.68
C VAL A 147 4.33 -20.81 0.33
N ALA A 148 4.47 -20.15 1.48
CA ALA A 148 3.45 -20.18 2.53
C ALA A 148 2.12 -19.54 2.11
N ILE A 149 2.19 -18.42 1.39
CA ILE A 149 0.99 -17.76 0.83
C ILE A 149 0.42 -18.61 -0.32
N GLY A 150 1.26 -19.20 -1.16
CA GLY A 150 0.86 -20.03 -2.29
C GLY A 150 0.26 -21.39 -1.90
N ALA A 151 0.56 -21.91 -0.69
CA ALA A 151 0.10 -23.22 -0.22
C ALA A 151 -1.42 -23.33 0.06
N PHE A 152 -2.22 -22.33 -0.31
CA PHE A 152 -3.67 -22.37 -0.15
C PHE A 152 -4.31 -23.42 -1.07
N ALA A 153 -4.82 -24.49 -0.47
CA ALA A 153 -5.49 -25.59 -1.16
C ALA A 153 -7.03 -25.44 -1.24
N GLY A 154 -7.59 -24.34 -0.71
CA GLY A 154 -9.04 -24.10 -0.74
C GLY A 154 -9.57 -23.77 -2.14
N PRO A 155 -10.89 -23.92 -2.37
CA PRO A 155 -11.50 -23.57 -3.65
C PRO A 155 -11.34 -22.08 -3.95
N PRO A 156 -11.35 -21.67 -5.24
CA PRO A 156 -11.36 -20.26 -5.60
C PRO A 156 -12.54 -19.53 -4.96
N ASP A 157 -12.27 -18.37 -4.36
CA ASP A 157 -13.30 -17.50 -3.79
C ASP A 157 -13.96 -16.67 -4.92
N PRO A 158 -15.24 -16.91 -5.27
CA PRO A 158 -15.92 -16.19 -6.34
C PRO A 158 -16.21 -14.73 -5.99
N VAL A 159 -16.34 -14.39 -4.69
CA VAL A 159 -16.54 -13.01 -4.24
C VAL A 159 -15.24 -12.24 -4.47
N TYR A 160 -14.11 -12.80 -4.04
CA TYR A 160 -12.80 -12.21 -4.27
C TYR A 160 -12.50 -12.03 -5.77
N GLY A 161 -12.77 -13.03 -6.62
CA GLY A 161 -12.56 -12.89 -8.07
C GLY A 161 -13.32 -11.71 -8.68
N ARG A 162 -14.60 -11.53 -8.31
CA ARG A 162 -15.42 -10.40 -8.75
C ARG A 162 -14.97 -9.06 -8.15
N LEU A 163 -14.52 -9.06 -6.89
CA LEU A 163 -13.97 -7.88 -6.22
C LEU A 163 -12.71 -7.40 -6.94
N THR A 164 -11.78 -8.30 -7.23
CA THR A 164 -10.55 -8.01 -7.97
C THR A 164 -10.84 -7.42 -9.34
N ALA A 165 -11.84 -7.95 -10.06
CA ALA A 165 -12.25 -7.38 -11.35
C ALA A 165 -12.81 -5.96 -11.21
N LEU A 166 -13.66 -5.71 -10.19
CA LEU A 166 -14.22 -4.39 -9.92
C LEU A 166 -13.14 -3.38 -9.54
N VAL A 167 -12.23 -3.74 -8.62
CA VAL A 167 -11.11 -2.89 -8.19
C VAL A 167 -10.16 -2.59 -9.34
N THR A 168 -9.84 -3.58 -10.18
CA THR A 168 -9.04 -3.39 -11.39
C THR A 168 -9.68 -2.36 -12.32
N ARG A 169 -11.00 -2.44 -12.51
CA ARG A 169 -11.73 -1.45 -13.32
C ARG A 169 -11.76 -0.07 -12.67
N MET A 170 -11.92 0.02 -11.35
CA MET A 170 -11.81 1.28 -10.61
C MET A 170 -10.45 1.95 -10.79
N GLN A 171 -9.37 1.17 -10.81
CA GLN A 171 -8.02 1.70 -11.00
C GLN A 171 -7.75 2.13 -12.45
N ALA A 172 -8.31 1.40 -13.42
CA ALA A 172 -8.06 1.62 -14.85
C ALA A 172 -8.92 2.72 -15.48
N ASP A 173 -10.07 3.05 -14.90
CA ASP A 173 -11.02 4.02 -15.45
C ASP A 173 -10.88 5.39 -14.75
N PRO A 174 -10.19 6.37 -15.38
CA PRO A 174 -10.02 7.70 -14.81
C PRO A 174 -11.31 8.51 -14.77
N GLY A 175 -12.40 8.08 -15.43
CA GLY A 175 -13.70 8.76 -15.42
C GLY A 175 -14.57 8.43 -14.21
N LEU A 176 -14.13 7.51 -13.34
CA LEU A 176 -14.82 7.16 -12.11
C LEU A 176 -14.52 8.18 -11.01
N HIS A 177 -15.47 9.07 -10.78
CA HIS A 177 -15.37 10.12 -9.76
C HIS A 177 -16.36 9.94 -8.60
N LYS A 178 -17.46 9.24 -8.85
CA LYS A 178 -18.59 9.07 -7.92
C LYS A 178 -18.79 7.61 -7.57
N VAL A 179 -19.18 7.36 -6.32
CA VAL A 179 -19.49 6.01 -5.81
C VAL A 179 -20.61 5.35 -6.61
N SER A 180 -21.63 6.11 -7.05
CA SER A 180 -22.73 5.58 -7.88
C SER A 180 -22.26 5.00 -9.21
N GLN A 181 -21.19 5.55 -9.82
CA GLN A 181 -20.60 4.98 -11.03
C GLN A 181 -19.93 3.63 -10.73
N VAL A 182 -19.25 3.51 -9.59
CA VAL A 182 -18.68 2.23 -9.12
C VAL A 182 -19.78 1.21 -8.85
N MET A 183 -20.91 1.64 -8.25
CA MET A 183 -22.05 0.75 -8.01
C MET A 183 -22.67 0.23 -9.31
N ALA A 184 -22.74 1.06 -10.36
CA ALA A 184 -23.23 0.64 -11.68
C ALA A 184 -22.34 -0.44 -12.34
N LEU A 185 -21.06 -0.51 -11.97
CA LEU A 185 -20.13 -1.55 -12.41
C LEU A 185 -20.09 -2.77 -11.48
N SER A 186 -20.72 -2.66 -10.31
CA SER A 186 -20.65 -3.68 -9.28
C SER A 186 -21.62 -4.83 -9.61
N PRO A 187 -21.19 -6.10 -9.44
CA PRO A 187 -22.08 -7.24 -9.63
C PRO A 187 -23.03 -7.46 -8.44
N TRP A 188 -23.03 -6.56 -7.45
CA TRP A 188 -23.83 -6.66 -6.24
C TRP A 188 -24.63 -5.37 -6.00
N SER A 189 -25.62 -5.46 -5.11
CA SER A 189 -26.32 -4.27 -4.60
C SER A 189 -25.36 -3.37 -3.81
N GLU A 190 -25.65 -2.07 -3.74
CA GLU A 190 -24.80 -1.08 -3.05
C GLU A 190 -24.45 -1.50 -1.62
N ARG A 191 -25.45 -1.93 -0.83
CA ARG A 191 -25.25 -2.43 0.54
C ARG A 191 -24.26 -3.60 0.59
N THR A 192 -24.38 -4.52 -0.36
CA THR A 192 -23.52 -5.71 -0.43
C THR A 192 -22.10 -5.32 -0.83
N THR A 193 -21.95 -4.42 -1.80
CA THR A 193 -20.65 -3.91 -2.25
C THR A 193 -19.92 -3.20 -1.11
N GLN A 194 -20.59 -2.33 -0.35
CA GLN A 194 -20.00 -1.67 0.81
C GLN A 194 -19.53 -2.68 1.86
N ARG A 195 -20.36 -3.70 2.16
CA ARG A 195 -20.00 -4.76 3.10
C ARG A 195 -18.77 -5.57 2.62
N ILE A 196 -18.72 -5.93 1.34
CA ILE A 196 -17.60 -6.68 0.76
C ILE A 196 -16.31 -5.84 0.83
N PHE A 197 -16.36 -4.56 0.47
CA PHE A 197 -15.19 -3.68 0.58
C PHE A 197 -14.71 -3.54 2.02
N GLY A 198 -15.63 -3.35 2.97
CA GLY A 198 -15.31 -3.34 4.39
C GLY A 198 -14.57 -4.62 4.81
N HIS A 199 -15.14 -5.79 4.51
CA HIS A 199 -14.60 -7.07 4.97
C HIS A 199 -13.30 -7.50 4.28
N TYR A 200 -13.25 -7.43 2.94
CA TYR A 200 -12.09 -7.90 2.16
C TYR A 200 -10.98 -6.86 2.04
N VAL A 201 -11.34 -5.60 1.79
CA VAL A 201 -10.35 -4.54 1.54
C VAL A 201 -10.01 -3.81 2.84
N GLY A 202 -10.91 -3.82 3.83
CA GLY A 202 -10.71 -3.14 5.11
C GLY A 202 -11.13 -1.66 5.11
N VAL A 203 -11.53 -1.13 3.96
CA VAL A 203 -11.87 0.29 3.77
C VAL A 203 -13.08 0.47 2.85
N PRO A 204 -13.85 1.57 3.00
CA PRO A 204 -15.03 1.82 2.17
C PRO A 204 -14.71 2.03 0.68
N VAL A 205 -15.67 1.75 -0.19
CA VAL A 205 -15.55 1.97 -1.65
C VAL A 205 -15.17 3.42 -1.98
N LYS A 206 -15.79 4.38 -1.29
CA LYS A 206 -15.50 5.82 -1.44
C LYS A 206 -14.03 6.14 -1.16
N TRP A 207 -13.44 5.50 -0.16
CA TRP A 207 -12.04 5.69 0.20
C TRP A 207 -11.13 5.18 -0.91
N VAL A 208 -11.39 3.96 -1.42
CA VAL A 208 -10.62 3.37 -2.52
C VAL A 208 -10.69 4.24 -3.77
N LEU A 209 -11.89 4.72 -4.13
CA LEU A 209 -12.09 5.60 -5.26
C LEU A 209 -11.33 6.92 -5.12
N CYS A 210 -11.44 7.58 -3.96
CA CYS A 210 -10.68 8.80 -3.67
C CYS A 210 -9.18 8.54 -3.78
N ARG A 211 -8.70 7.39 -3.28
CA ARG A 211 -7.28 7.03 -3.35
C ARG A 211 -6.77 6.92 -4.78
N TYR A 212 -7.51 6.26 -5.67
CA TYR A 212 -7.11 6.18 -7.08
C TYR A 212 -7.11 7.54 -7.76
N ARG A 213 -8.10 8.39 -7.49
CA ARG A 213 -8.13 9.76 -8.04
C ARG A 213 -6.95 10.60 -7.57
N LEU A 214 -6.56 10.50 -6.29
CA LEU A 214 -5.39 11.19 -5.76
C LEU A 214 -4.07 10.67 -6.38
N GLN A 215 -4.00 9.39 -6.71
CA GLN A 215 -2.85 8.83 -7.43
C GLN A 215 -2.74 9.37 -8.85
N GLN A 216 -3.87 9.54 -9.55
CA GLN A 216 -3.87 10.21 -10.85
C GLN A 216 -3.44 11.68 -10.72
N ALA A 217 -3.93 12.38 -9.70
CA ALA A 217 -3.50 13.75 -9.43
C ALA A 217 -2.00 13.86 -9.18
N ALA A 218 -1.44 13.01 -8.30
CA ALA A 218 -0.01 13.01 -7.98
C ALA A 218 0.84 12.70 -9.21
N LEU A 219 0.43 11.72 -10.02
CA LEU A 219 1.11 11.40 -11.27
C LEU A 219 1.10 12.57 -12.25
N GLU A 220 -0.02 13.27 -12.38
CA GLU A 220 -0.12 14.40 -13.30
C GLU A 220 0.76 15.57 -12.84
N ILE A 221 0.79 15.84 -11.54
CA ILE A 221 1.69 16.82 -10.93
C ILE A 221 3.16 16.45 -11.17
N GLU A 222 3.52 15.16 -11.13
CA GLU A 222 4.86 14.66 -11.44
C GLU A 222 5.24 14.78 -12.92
N SER A 223 4.27 14.61 -13.83
CA SER A 223 4.54 14.49 -15.26
C SER A 223 4.39 15.80 -16.04
N THR A 224 3.60 16.73 -15.53
CA THR A 224 3.16 17.91 -16.27
C THR A 224 3.65 19.18 -15.58
N PRO A 225 4.47 20.02 -16.24
CA PRO A 225 4.91 21.28 -15.64
C PRO A 225 3.74 22.26 -15.50
N GLY A 226 3.67 22.97 -14.37
CA GLY A 226 2.73 24.09 -14.21
C GLY A 226 1.25 23.70 -14.13
N VAL A 227 0.92 22.51 -13.60
CA VAL A 227 -0.47 22.06 -13.43
C VAL A 227 -1.28 23.08 -12.62
N ASP A 228 -2.43 23.48 -13.17
CA ASP A 228 -3.44 24.23 -12.43
C ASP A 228 -4.20 23.29 -11.49
N PHE A 229 -4.01 23.47 -10.18
CA PHE A 229 -4.64 22.63 -9.17
C PHE A 229 -6.16 22.80 -9.06
N ALA A 230 -6.72 23.95 -9.46
CA ALA A 230 -8.16 24.17 -9.46
C ALA A 230 -8.82 23.41 -10.64
N ASP A 231 -8.21 23.46 -11.82
CA ASP A 231 -8.63 22.64 -12.95
C ASP A 231 -8.48 21.15 -12.65
N LEU A 232 -7.31 20.73 -12.14
CA LEU A 232 -7.05 19.33 -11.76
C LEU A 232 -8.09 18.81 -10.77
N ALA A 233 -8.42 19.59 -9.74
CA ALA A 233 -9.44 19.25 -8.77
C ALA A 233 -10.79 19.00 -9.47
N THR A 234 -11.21 19.92 -10.35
CA THR A 234 -12.48 19.84 -11.07
C THR A 234 -12.52 18.64 -12.01
N ARG A 235 -11.48 18.45 -12.84
CA ARG A 235 -11.41 17.34 -13.81
C ARG A 235 -11.43 15.99 -13.13
N LEU A 236 -10.76 15.85 -11.99
CA LEU A 236 -10.75 14.63 -11.21
C LEU A 236 -11.93 14.53 -10.24
N GLY A 237 -12.89 15.45 -10.28
CA GLY A 237 -14.19 15.35 -9.61
C GLY A 237 -14.22 15.80 -8.14
N TRP A 238 -13.29 16.63 -7.69
CA TRP A 238 -13.44 17.38 -6.44
C TRP A 238 -14.35 18.59 -6.66
N TYR A 239 -14.99 19.02 -5.58
CA TYR A 239 -15.91 20.17 -5.61
C TYR A 239 -15.15 21.48 -5.85
N ASP A 240 -14.00 21.62 -5.20
CA ASP A 240 -13.10 22.76 -5.32
C ASP A 240 -11.65 22.36 -4.99
N GLN A 241 -10.72 23.30 -5.20
CA GLN A 241 -9.31 23.12 -4.91
C GLN A 241 -9.01 22.92 -3.42
N ALA A 242 -9.80 23.53 -2.51
CA ALA A 242 -9.58 23.43 -1.07
C ALA A 242 -9.87 22.01 -0.55
N HIS A 243 -10.98 21.42 -1.01
CA HIS A 243 -11.33 20.03 -0.75
C HIS A 243 -10.28 19.08 -1.32
N PHE A 244 -9.85 19.29 -2.56
CA PHE A 244 -8.74 18.51 -3.16
C PHE A 244 -7.46 18.61 -2.32
N GLY A 245 -7.05 19.82 -1.95
CA GLY A 245 -5.84 20.05 -1.14
C GLY A 245 -5.91 19.38 0.23
N ASN A 246 -7.07 19.39 0.88
CA ASN A 246 -7.30 18.73 2.17
C ASN A 246 -7.18 17.20 2.06
N ASP A 247 -7.83 16.60 1.05
CA ASP A 247 -7.74 15.17 0.78
C ASP A 247 -6.30 14.77 0.44
N PHE A 248 -5.64 15.54 -0.44
CA PHE A 248 -4.26 15.32 -0.85
C PHE A 248 -3.31 15.36 0.36
N ARG A 249 -3.45 16.37 1.23
CA ARG A 249 -2.63 16.50 2.45
C ARG A 249 -2.88 15.39 3.45
N ALA A 250 -4.13 15.00 3.68
CA ALA A 250 -4.46 13.89 4.57
C ALA A 250 -3.81 12.57 4.10
N MET A 251 -3.68 12.40 2.78
CA MET A 251 -3.28 11.16 2.12
C MET A 251 -1.79 11.05 1.78
N LEU A 252 -1.15 12.15 1.40
CA LEU A 252 0.26 12.22 1.01
C LEU A 252 1.12 12.95 2.06
N GLY A 253 0.51 13.62 3.04
CA GLY A 253 1.21 14.30 4.13
C GLY A 253 1.67 15.73 3.81
N CYS A 254 1.49 16.18 2.56
CA CYS A 254 1.81 17.53 2.08
C CYS A 254 0.74 18.03 1.11
N THR A 255 0.71 19.32 0.83
CA THR A 255 -0.19 19.93 -0.16
C THR A 255 0.24 19.60 -1.60
N PRO A 256 -0.65 19.74 -2.59
CA PRO A 256 -0.30 19.58 -4.00
C PRO A 256 0.88 20.46 -4.45
N GLY A 257 0.98 21.70 -3.94
CA GLY A 257 2.07 22.62 -4.25
C GLY A 257 3.42 22.22 -3.65
N GLU A 258 3.43 21.79 -2.38
CA GLU A 258 4.62 21.22 -1.73
C GLU A 258 5.08 19.94 -2.47
N TYR A 259 4.13 19.11 -2.89
CA TYR A 259 4.40 17.91 -3.68
C TYR A 259 5.01 18.25 -5.04
N ALA A 260 4.43 19.21 -5.77
CA ALA A 260 4.93 19.68 -7.07
C ALA A 260 6.35 20.27 -6.97
N THR A 261 6.66 20.99 -5.90
CA THR A 261 8.00 21.54 -5.68
C THR A 261 9.04 20.43 -5.50
N THR A 262 8.66 19.34 -4.83
CA THR A 262 9.55 18.23 -4.48
C THR A 262 9.66 17.18 -5.59
N HIS A 263 8.58 16.99 -6.37
CA HIS A 263 8.42 15.86 -7.30
C HIS A 263 7.98 16.24 -8.71
N GLY A 264 7.68 17.53 -8.95
CA GLY A 264 7.25 18.00 -10.27
C GLY A 264 8.39 18.00 -11.30
N PRO A 265 8.05 18.22 -12.59
CA PRO A 265 9.04 18.29 -13.65
C PRO A 265 10.06 19.42 -13.39
N GLY A 266 11.33 19.04 -13.24
CA GLY A 266 12.39 20.00 -12.91
C GLY A 266 12.61 20.24 -11.42
N ALA A 267 12.02 19.43 -10.54
CA ALA A 267 12.38 19.44 -9.12
C ALA A 267 13.90 19.23 -8.96
N LEU A 268 14.57 20.26 -8.43
CA LEU A 268 15.98 20.18 -8.07
C LEU A 268 16.11 19.17 -6.93
N PRO A 269 17.13 18.30 -6.93
CA PRO A 269 17.37 17.42 -5.79
C PRO A 269 17.45 18.26 -4.52
N LEU A 270 16.73 17.84 -3.48
CA LEU A 270 16.75 18.47 -2.16
C LEU A 270 18.21 18.73 -1.80
N ARG A 271 18.57 20.01 -1.61
CA ARG A 271 19.92 20.36 -1.16
C ARG A 271 20.16 19.70 0.19
N GLN A 272 21.27 18.96 0.24
CA GLN A 272 21.72 18.09 1.32
C GLN A 272 21.88 18.85 2.65
#